data_AF-A0A920UA73-F1
#
_entry.id   AF-A0A920UA73-F1
#
_cell.length_a   1.000
_cell.length_b   1.000
_cell.length_c   1.000
_cell.angle_alpha   90.00
_cell.angle_beta   90.00
_cell.angle_gamma   90.00
#
_symmetry.space_group_name_H-M   'P 1'
#
loop_
_entity.id
_entity.type
_entity.pdbx_description
1 polymer ?
#
loop_
_entity_poly.entity_id
_entity_poly.type
_entity_poly.pdbx_seq_one_letter_code
_entity_poly.pdbx_strand_id
1 'polypeptide(L)'
;MADLTTDEVEARLHFRLAAHARRAGLSDVADSHFDQAAELAPLDFTVVRAAMPLRGENPFGQEFFDLYGAFREAGSPYHGIPRTSA
;
A
#
# COMPACT_ATOMS: atom_id res chain seq x y z
N MET A 1 -11.62 18.66 1.62
CA MET A 1 -11.54 17.80 2.81
C MET A 1 -10.61 16.65 2.46
N ALA A 2 -9.71 16.25 3.35
CA ALA A 2 -8.72 15.21 3.03
C ALA A 2 -9.45 13.94 2.59
N ASP A 3 -9.20 13.50 1.36
CA ASP A 3 -9.87 12.40 0.67
C ASP A 3 -9.45 11.01 1.21
N LEU A 4 -8.94 10.96 2.44
CA LEU A 4 -8.42 9.73 3.03
C LEU A 4 -9.14 9.42 4.32
N THR A 5 -9.48 8.15 4.50
CA THR A 5 -9.94 7.62 5.78
C THR A 5 -8.79 7.61 6.79
N THR A 6 -9.12 7.44 8.07
CA THR A 6 -8.10 7.24 9.12
C THR A 6 -7.22 6.03 8.81
N ASP A 7 -7.83 4.93 8.39
CA ASP A 7 -7.12 3.68 8.06
C ASP A 7 -6.14 3.89 6.89
N GLU A 8 -6.51 4.67 5.87
CA GLU A 8 -5.62 4.99 4.75
C GLU A 8 -4.44 5.88 5.18
N VAL A 9 -4.66 6.81 6.10
CA VAL A 9 -3.58 7.62 6.68
C VAL A 9 -2.64 6.74 7.50
N GLU A 10 -3.19 5.85 8.32
CA GLU A 10 -2.42 4.92 9.15
C GLU A 10 -1.66 3.91 8.28
N ALA A 11 -2.27 3.34 7.26
CA ALA A 11 -1.62 2.46 6.29
C ALA A 11 -0.39 3.13 5.66
N ARG A 12 -0.52 4.40 5.26
CA ARG A 12 0.59 5.18 4.69
C ARG A 12 1.67 5.50 5.73
N LEU A 13 1.31 5.67 7.00
CA LEU A 13 2.29 5.78 8.08
C LEU A 13 3.07 4.47 8.25
N HIS A 14 2.39 3.34 8.38
CA HIS A 14 3.01 2.02 8.47
C HIS A 14 3.91 1.74 7.28
N PHE A 15 3.47 2.03 6.06
CA PHE A 15 4.30 1.89 4.86
C PHE A 15 5.60 2.73 4.93
N ARG A 16 5.53 3.97 5.43
CA ARG A 16 6.72 4.84 5.57
C ARG A 16 7.68 4.32 6.65
N LEU A 17 7.15 3.79 7.75
CA LEU A 17 7.94 3.13 8.80
C LEU A 17 8.61 1.87 8.26
N ALA A 18 7.88 1.04 7.52
CA ALA A 18 8.40 -0.16 6.87
C ALA A 18 9.56 0.18 5.92
N ALA A 19 9.36 1.15 5.02
CA ALA A 19 10.38 1.58 4.09
C ALA A 19 11.63 2.15 4.80
N HIS A 20 11.46 2.84 5.93
CA HIS A 20 12.57 3.31 6.74
C HIS A 20 13.32 2.16 7.42
N ALA A 21 12.61 1.25 8.09
CA ALA A 21 13.18 0.07 8.73
C ALA A 21 13.95 -0.81 7.72
N ARG A 22 13.41 -0.96 6.50
CA ARG A 22 14.08 -1.71 5.43
C ARG A 22 15.44 -1.11 5.06
N ARG A 23 15.50 0.21 4.89
CA ARG A 23 16.77 0.93 4.62
C ARG A 23 17.76 0.82 5.78
N ALA A 24 17.27 0.69 7.00
CA ALA A 24 18.08 0.50 8.21
C ALA A 24 18.53 -0.97 8.41
N GLY A 25 18.13 -1.91 7.55
CA GLY A 25 18.45 -3.33 7.68
C GLY A 25 17.61 -4.10 8.71
N LEU A 26 16.53 -3.49 9.21
CA LEU A 26 15.62 -4.06 10.21
C LEU A 26 14.48 -4.82 9.51
N SER A 27 14.79 -5.98 8.91
CA SER A 27 13.85 -6.73 8.06
C SER A 27 12.55 -7.08 8.78
N ASP A 28 12.62 -7.70 9.98
CA ASP A 28 11.41 -8.14 10.71
C ASP A 28 10.48 -6.97 11.06
N VAL A 29 11.06 -5.82 11.42
CA VAL A 29 10.29 -4.60 11.71
C VAL A 29 9.65 -4.05 10.44
N ALA A 30 10.37 -4.09 9.32
CA ALA A 30 9.85 -3.65 8.04
C ALA A 30 8.67 -4.53 7.59
N ASP A 31 8.83 -5.85 7.69
CA ASP A 31 7.81 -6.81 7.27
C ASP A 31 6.54 -6.65 8.10
N SER A 32 6.66 -6.53 9.44
CA SER A 32 5.52 -6.27 10.33
C SER A 32 4.76 -5.00 9.95
N HIS A 33 5.45 -3.90 9.64
CA HIS A 33 4.78 -2.67 9.24
C HIS A 33 4.17 -2.76 7.84
N PHE A 34 4.80 -3.46 6.88
CA PHE A 34 4.19 -3.70 5.57
C PHE A 34 2.90 -4.51 5.69
N ASP A 35 2.89 -5.54 6.54
CA ASP A 35 1.71 -6.38 6.78
C ASP A 35 0.56 -5.54 7.38
N GLN A 36 0.85 -4.71 8.39
CA GLN A 36 -0.13 -3.78 8.97
C GLN A 36 -0.67 -2.77 7.95
N ALA A 37 0.19 -2.24 7.09
CA ALA A 37 -0.25 -1.31 6.05
C ALA A 37 -1.21 -1.97 5.04
N ALA A 38 -0.91 -3.21 4.65
CA ALA A 38 -1.74 -3.99 3.75
C ALA A 38 -3.07 -4.40 4.38
N GLU A 39 -3.11 -4.68 5.69
CA GLU A 39 -4.35 -4.98 6.41
C GLU A 39 -5.30 -3.77 6.46
N LEU A 40 -4.75 -2.58 6.70
CA LEU A 40 -5.51 -1.33 6.78
C LEU A 40 -6.02 -0.85 5.42
N ALA A 41 -5.24 -1.02 4.35
CA ALA A 41 -5.56 -0.54 3.00
C ALA A 41 -5.28 -1.61 1.92
N PRO A 42 -6.02 -2.74 1.93
CA PRO A 42 -5.69 -3.91 1.11
C PRO A 42 -5.82 -3.69 -0.39
N LEU A 43 -6.54 -2.65 -0.81
CA LEU A 43 -6.76 -2.30 -2.21
C LEU A 43 -5.94 -1.09 -2.67
N ASP A 44 -5.16 -0.46 -1.77
CA ASP A 44 -4.37 0.72 -2.12
C ASP A 44 -3.06 0.29 -2.80
N PHE A 45 -2.95 0.57 -4.10
CA PHE A 45 -1.76 0.23 -4.90
C PHE A 45 -0.52 1.04 -4.49
N THR A 46 -0.69 2.17 -3.82
CA THR A 46 0.41 2.95 -3.24
C THR A 46 0.96 2.33 -1.96
N VAL A 47 0.25 1.35 -1.40
CA VAL A 47 0.65 0.57 -0.22
C VAL A 47 1.07 -0.83 -0.65
N VAL A 48 0.13 -1.66 -1.12
CA VAL A 48 0.35 -3.10 -1.32
C VAL A 48 1.31 -3.36 -2.48
N ARG A 49 1.02 -2.84 -3.67
CA ARG A 49 1.91 -3.01 -4.84
C ARG A 49 3.26 -2.31 -4.64
N ALA A 50 3.29 -1.19 -3.93
CA ALA A 50 4.53 -0.48 -3.66
C ALA A 50 5.45 -1.24 -2.68
N ALA A 51 4.90 -2.09 -1.81
CA ALA A 51 5.66 -2.90 -0.87
C ALA A 51 6.36 -4.09 -1.56
N MET A 52 5.74 -4.66 -2.60
CA MET A 52 6.24 -5.84 -3.33
C MET A 52 7.74 -5.78 -3.66
N PRO A 53 8.27 -4.79 -4.40
CA PRO A 53 9.69 -4.76 -4.74
C PRO A 53 10.61 -4.56 -3.53
N LEU A 54 10.10 -3.97 -2.44
CA LEU A 54 10.86 -3.79 -1.19
C LEU A 54 10.96 -5.10 -0.38
N ARG A 55 10.10 -6.06 -0.70
CA ARG A 55 10.04 -7.42 -0.14
C ARG A 55 10.61 -8.48 -1.10
N GLY A 56 11.08 -8.09 -2.28
CA GLY A 56 11.63 -9.00 -3.29
C GLY A 56 10.57 -9.68 -4.17
N GLU A 57 9.33 -9.19 -4.13
CA GLU A 57 8.20 -9.69 -4.92
C GLU A 57 8.10 -8.93 -6.26
N ASN A 58 7.37 -9.50 -7.22
CA ASN A 58 7.16 -8.89 -8.54
C ASN A 58 5.91 -7.99 -8.54
N PRO A 59 6.03 -6.65 -8.68
CA PRO A 59 4.88 -5.73 -8.70
C PRO A 59 3.99 -5.82 -9.96
N PHE A 60 4.27 -6.81 -10.82
CA PHE A 60 3.51 -7.19 -12.01
C PHE A 60 3.32 -8.72 -12.09
N GLY A 61 3.54 -9.43 -10.98
CA GLY A 61 3.36 -10.88 -10.87
C GLY A 61 1.90 -11.26 -10.60
N GLN A 62 1.68 -12.54 -10.28
CA GLN A 62 0.34 -13.05 -10.00
C GLN A 62 -0.30 -12.33 -8.81
N GLU A 63 0.45 -12.04 -7.73
CA GLU A 63 -0.13 -11.35 -6.57
C GLU A 63 -0.64 -9.94 -6.92
N PHE A 64 0.00 -9.24 -7.86
CA PHE A 64 -0.51 -7.97 -8.37
C PHE A 64 -1.81 -8.13 -9.16
N PHE A 65 -1.94 -9.18 -9.98
CA PHE A 65 -3.17 -9.43 -10.71
C PHE A 65 -4.31 -9.83 -9.79
N ASP A 66 -4.04 -10.56 -8.71
CA ASP A 66 -5.02 -10.89 -7.68
C ASP A 66 -5.51 -9.61 -6.96
N LEU A 67 -4.58 -8.73 -6.57
CA LEU A 67 -4.89 -7.40 -6.05
C LEU A 67 -5.73 -6.57 -7.03
N TYR A 68 -5.35 -6.55 -8.31
CA TYR A 68 -6.09 -5.83 -9.34
C TYR A 68 -7.51 -6.39 -9.52
N GLY A 69 -7.67 -7.72 -9.49
CA GLY A 69 -8.97 -8.39 -9.52
C GLY A 69 -9.86 -7.95 -8.36
N ALA A 70 -9.36 -8.03 -7.13
CA ALA A 70 -10.08 -7.61 -5.93
C ALA A 70 -10.45 -6.12 -5.96
N PHE A 71 -9.53 -5.27 -6.42
CA PHE A 71 -9.78 -3.84 -6.62
C PHE A 71 -10.93 -3.59 -7.61
N ARG A 72 -10.96 -4.32 -8.72
CA ARG A 72 -12.03 -4.21 -9.71
C ARG A 72 -13.37 -4.68 -9.18
N GLU A 73 -13.39 -5.80 -8.46
CA GLU A 73 -14.59 -6.35 -7.82
C GLU A 73 -15.19 -5.38 -6.81
N ALA A 74 -14.33 -4.67 -6.06
CA ALA A 74 -14.73 -3.62 -5.12
C ALA A 74 -15.24 -2.32 -5.78
N GLY A 75 -15.37 -2.26 -7.11
CA GLY A 75 -15.85 -1.07 -7.82
C GLY A 75 -14.76 -0.05 -8.13
N SER A 76 -13.48 -0.46 -8.10
CA SER A 76 -12.33 0.41 -8.37
C SER A 76 -12.23 1.64 -7.44
N PRO A 77 -12.25 1.45 -6.11
CA PRO A 77 -12.26 2.54 -5.14
C PRO A 77 -11.00 3.41 -5.29
N TYR A 78 -11.18 4.71 -5.53
CA TYR A 78 -10.06 5.66 -5.65
C TYR A 78 -10.21 6.78 -4.63
N HIS A 79 -9.28 6.82 -3.67
CA HIS A 79 -9.20 7.84 -2.63
C HIS A 79 -7.82 8.50 -2.68
N GLY A 80 -7.76 9.70 -3.24
CA GLY A 80 -6.54 10.39 -3.60
C GLY A 80 -6.75 11.89 -3.75
N ILE A 81 -5.66 12.68 -3.72
CA ILE A 81 -5.81 14.12 -3.89
C ILE A 81 -6.42 14.40 -5.28
N PRO A 82 -7.59 15.05 -5.37
CA PRO A 82 -8.22 15.34 -6.64
C PRO A 82 -7.22 16.08 -7.52
N ARG A 83 -6.99 15.59 -8.74
CA ARG A 83 -6.28 16.38 -9.74
C ARG A 83 -7.11 17.63 -9.96
N THR A 84 -6.63 18.78 -9.51
CA THR A 84 -7.24 20.05 -9.89
C THR A 84 -7.08 20.15 -11.40
N SER A 85 -8.19 20.10 -12.14
CA SER A 85 -8.19 20.45 -13.56
C SER A 85 -7.74 21.91 -13.67
N ALA A 86 -6.65 22.15 -14.38
CA ALA A 86 -6.19 23.49 -14.73
C ALA A 86 -7.13 24.13 -15.76
#